data_AF-A0AAX3RLN7-F1
#
_entry.id   AF-A0AAX3RLN7-F1
#
_cell.length_a   1.000
_cell.length_b   1.000
_cell.length_c   1.000
_cell.angle_alpha   90.00
_cell.angle_beta   90.00
_cell.angle_gamma   90.00
#
_symmetry.space_group_name_H-M   'P 1'
#
loop_
_entity.id
_entity.type
_entity.pdbx_description
1 polymer ?
#
loop_
_entity_poly.entity_id
_entity_poly.type
_entity_poly.pdbx_seq_one_letter_code
_entity_poly.pdbx_strand_id
1 'polypeptide(L)'
;MGITERYFQLGTEHNVIHLPYRPNGFGIFILGDRTHFVGHDSSFWQQHYGRNQLLSMLMNEGYTPFTSNLFGRHWGAEKAVTYAKQLIHSVLKQEILNPKIHILAEGMGALVADELLRFSPDHIRSAAMLNPCLDLQAHYESEKENKFFYKQFLKEVSKSYGISEKEAEAIRYKTIQSYPSGVPVHIWQRITGAPYPYSVHAEVFKEKQQKQGSPVDMTFHLFEHPSRIYASICKFFHSHEKEL
;
A
#
# COMPACT_ATOMS: atom_id res chain seq x y z
N MET A 1 -8.80 -11.27 -22.42
CA MET A 1 -10.08 -11.43 -21.71
C MET A 1 -10.37 -10.14 -20.98
N GLY A 2 -11.57 -9.59 -21.16
CA GLY A 2 -11.92 -8.26 -20.67
C GLY A 2 -11.92 -8.22 -19.15
N ILE A 3 -11.08 -7.35 -18.59
CA ILE A 3 -11.12 -7.01 -17.17
C ILE A 3 -12.46 -6.32 -16.93
N THR A 4 -13.27 -6.86 -16.01
CA THR A 4 -14.50 -6.16 -15.60
C THR A 4 -14.13 -5.27 -14.43
N GLU A 5 -14.29 -3.96 -14.58
CA GLU A 5 -14.02 -2.98 -13.55
C GLU A 5 -15.30 -2.28 -13.13
N ARG A 6 -15.37 -1.94 -11.84
CA ARG A 6 -16.42 -1.08 -11.31
C ARG A 6 -15.80 0.13 -10.65
N TYR A 7 -15.92 1.27 -11.32
CA TYR A 7 -15.60 2.57 -10.74
C TYR A 7 -16.77 3.07 -9.91
N PHE A 8 -16.47 3.64 -8.75
CA PHE A 8 -17.47 4.23 -7.88
C PHE A 8 -16.84 5.30 -7.00
N GLN A 9 -17.70 6.20 -6.53
CA GLN A 9 -17.30 7.26 -5.61
C GLN A 9 -17.80 6.94 -4.20
N LEU A 10 -16.93 7.12 -3.21
CA LEU A 10 -17.29 7.07 -1.80
C LEU A 10 -16.85 8.41 -1.19
N GLY A 11 -17.81 9.22 -0.74
CA GLY A 11 -17.52 10.60 -0.37
C GLY A 11 -16.96 11.39 -1.56
N THR A 12 -15.75 11.95 -1.42
CA THR A 12 -15.08 12.72 -2.48
C THR A 12 -14.11 11.90 -3.32
N GLU A 13 -13.81 10.66 -2.92
CA GLU A 13 -12.73 9.87 -3.53
C GLU A 13 -13.26 8.84 -4.52
N HIS A 14 -12.52 8.70 -5.62
CA HIS A 14 -12.77 7.71 -6.65
C HIS A 14 -12.08 6.40 -6.28
N ASN A 15 -12.77 5.30 -6.58
CA ASN A 15 -12.33 3.95 -6.26
C ASN A 15 -12.63 3.05 -7.46
N VAL A 16 -11.87 1.97 -7.56
CA VAL A 16 -12.10 0.93 -8.55
C VAL A 16 -11.98 -0.43 -7.89
N ILE A 17 -12.92 -1.31 -8.21
CA ILE A 17 -12.85 -2.74 -7.92
C ILE A 17 -12.64 -3.46 -9.26
N HIS A 18 -11.69 -4.38 -9.28
CA HIS A 18 -11.37 -5.22 -10.43
C HIS A 18 -11.94 -6.62 -10.17
N LEU A 19 -12.85 -7.07 -11.04
CA LEU A 19 -13.66 -8.27 -10.82
C LEU A 19 -13.17 -9.46 -11.65
N PRO A 20 -12.78 -10.55 -10.97
CA PRO A 20 -12.85 -11.93 -11.38
C PRO A 20 -13.72 -12.31 -12.55
N TYR A 21 -13.18 -12.98 -13.57
CA TYR A 21 -14.04 -13.94 -14.28
C TYR A 21 -14.39 -15.13 -13.38
N ARG A 22 -13.44 -15.59 -12.55
CA ARG A 22 -13.62 -16.66 -11.56
C ARG A 22 -13.11 -16.19 -10.20
N PRO A 23 -13.92 -15.48 -9.40
CA PRO A 23 -13.49 -14.98 -8.10
C PRO A 23 -13.21 -16.12 -7.12
N ASN A 24 -12.13 -16.00 -6.34
CA ASN A 24 -11.70 -16.96 -5.32
C ASN A 24 -12.16 -16.58 -3.90
N GLY A 25 -12.86 -15.45 -3.75
CA GLY A 25 -13.34 -14.91 -2.48
C GLY A 25 -12.31 -14.07 -1.70
N PHE A 26 -11.08 -13.90 -2.18
CA PHE A 26 -10.05 -13.10 -1.51
C PHE A 26 -9.91 -11.71 -2.13
N GLY A 27 -10.10 -10.69 -1.28
CA GLY A 27 -9.88 -9.29 -1.66
C GLY A 27 -8.42 -8.87 -1.50
N ILE A 28 -7.94 -8.00 -2.38
CA ILE A 28 -6.63 -7.35 -2.26
C ILE A 28 -6.83 -5.83 -2.28
N PHE A 29 -6.53 -5.17 -1.16
CA PHE A 29 -6.49 -3.71 -1.14
C PHE A 29 -5.12 -3.23 -1.60
N ILE A 30 -5.09 -2.59 -2.76
CA ILE A 30 -3.90 -1.98 -3.32
C ILE A 30 -3.76 -0.54 -2.81
N LEU A 31 -2.58 -0.24 -2.25
CA LEU A 31 -2.20 1.09 -1.76
C LEU A 31 -0.96 1.55 -2.52
N GLY A 32 -1.11 2.52 -3.41
CA GLY A 32 -0.03 2.95 -4.31
C GLY A 32 0.89 4.05 -3.75
N ASP A 33 1.93 4.38 -4.51
CA ASP A 33 2.91 5.44 -4.20
C ASP A 33 2.46 6.82 -4.73
N ARG A 34 3.34 7.83 -4.69
CA ARG A 34 3.08 9.24 -5.05
C ARG A 34 2.44 9.49 -6.42
N THR A 35 2.60 8.58 -7.39
CA THR A 35 2.06 8.68 -8.76
C THR A 35 0.73 7.95 -8.92
N HIS A 36 0.30 7.22 -7.89
CA HIS A 36 -0.95 6.48 -7.90
C HIS A 36 -2.14 7.42 -8.02
N PHE A 37 -3.14 7.01 -8.80
CA PHE A 37 -4.40 7.71 -8.94
C PHE A 37 -5.52 6.75 -9.33
N VAL A 38 -6.75 7.15 -9.00
CA VAL A 38 -7.99 6.58 -9.54
C VAL A 38 -8.88 7.73 -9.99
N GLY A 39 -9.29 7.71 -11.25
CA GLY A 39 -10.20 8.68 -11.85
C GLY A 39 -11.61 8.11 -12.00
N HIS A 40 -12.40 8.76 -12.85
CA HIS A 40 -13.78 8.37 -13.12
C HIS A 40 -13.89 7.04 -13.89
N ASP A 41 -12.96 6.79 -14.81
CA ASP A 41 -12.98 5.66 -15.75
C ASP A 41 -11.58 5.06 -16.00
N SER A 42 -10.57 5.51 -15.27
CA SER A 42 -9.18 5.05 -15.41
C SER A 42 -8.44 5.03 -14.08
N SER A 43 -7.38 4.22 -13.99
CA SER A 43 -6.47 4.21 -12.84
C SER A 43 -5.02 4.02 -13.27
N PHE A 44 -4.10 4.39 -12.38
CA PHE A 44 -2.67 4.18 -12.56
C PHE A 44 -2.34 2.71 -12.84
N TRP A 45 -2.98 1.78 -12.13
CA TRP A 45 -2.69 0.34 -12.21
C TRP A 45 -3.10 -0.28 -13.55
N GLN A 46 -4.07 0.31 -14.25
CA GLN A 46 -4.42 -0.14 -15.60
C GLN A 46 -3.53 0.49 -16.67
N GLN A 47 -3.20 1.78 -16.52
CA GLN A 47 -2.42 2.50 -17.53
C GLN A 47 -0.93 2.14 -17.50
N HIS A 48 -0.39 1.84 -16.32
CA HIS A 48 1.03 1.53 -16.17
C HIS A 48 1.33 0.06 -16.52
N TYR A 49 2.05 -0.18 -17.62
CA TYR A 49 2.35 -1.52 -18.16
C TYR A 49 2.77 -2.53 -17.08
N GLY A 50 3.78 -2.20 -16.26
CA GLY A 50 4.28 -3.11 -15.25
C GLY A 50 3.28 -3.40 -14.12
N ARG A 51 2.36 -2.47 -13.80
CA ARG A 51 1.37 -2.65 -12.74
C ARG A 51 0.14 -3.37 -13.26
N ASN A 52 -0.21 -3.12 -14.52
CA ASN A 52 -1.26 -3.86 -15.23
C ASN A 52 -0.92 -5.35 -15.35
N GLN A 53 0.36 -5.70 -15.54
CA GLN A 53 0.81 -7.09 -15.51
C GLN A 53 0.54 -7.75 -14.16
N LEU A 54 0.92 -7.12 -13.04
CA LEU A 54 0.64 -7.65 -11.70
C LEU A 54 -0.86 -7.73 -11.43
N LEU A 55 -1.61 -6.67 -11.76
CA LEU A 55 -3.07 -6.64 -11.64
C LEU A 55 -3.72 -7.81 -12.40
N SER A 56 -3.30 -8.04 -13.64
CA SER A 56 -3.79 -9.14 -14.48
C SER A 56 -3.44 -10.50 -13.89
N MET A 57 -2.23 -10.67 -13.36
CA MET A 57 -1.84 -11.90 -12.66
C MET A 57 -2.72 -12.17 -11.44
N LEU A 58 -3.00 -11.16 -10.62
CA LEU A 58 -3.88 -11.29 -9.45
C LEU A 58 -5.31 -11.67 -9.88
N MET A 59 -5.85 -11.03 -10.91
CA MET A 59 -7.21 -11.36 -11.38
C MET A 59 -7.29 -12.76 -12.01
N ASN A 60 -6.23 -13.21 -12.68
CA ASN A 60 -6.17 -14.56 -13.24
C ASN A 60 -6.15 -15.65 -12.16
N GLU A 61 -5.57 -15.35 -10.98
CA GLU A 61 -5.63 -16.20 -9.78
C GLU A 61 -6.99 -16.08 -9.03
N GLY A 62 -7.89 -15.22 -9.51
CA GLY A 62 -9.24 -15.06 -8.97
C GLY A 62 -9.38 -14.05 -7.83
N TYR A 63 -8.33 -13.31 -7.48
CA TYR A 63 -8.42 -12.27 -6.45
C TYR A 63 -9.29 -11.11 -6.90
N THR A 64 -9.94 -10.42 -5.96
CA THR A 64 -10.66 -9.16 -6.24
C THR A 64 -9.82 -7.95 -5.78
N PRO A 65 -8.90 -7.42 -6.62
CA PRO A 65 -8.20 -6.18 -6.33
C PRO A 65 -9.15 -4.99 -6.25
N PHE A 66 -8.91 -4.12 -5.28
CA PHE A 66 -9.55 -2.81 -5.23
C PHE A 66 -8.57 -1.75 -4.76
N THR A 67 -8.81 -0.51 -5.17
CA THR A 67 -7.96 0.62 -4.83
C THR A 67 -8.77 1.92 -4.80
N SER A 68 -8.21 2.92 -4.12
CA SER A 68 -8.72 4.28 -4.08
C SER A 68 -7.69 5.27 -4.59
N ASN A 69 -8.14 6.43 -5.04
CA ASN A 69 -7.29 7.60 -5.20
C ASN A 69 -6.71 8.08 -3.84
N LEU A 70 -7.41 7.80 -2.74
CA LEU A 70 -6.95 8.01 -1.36
C LEU A 70 -6.42 9.43 -1.07
N PHE A 71 -7.07 10.45 -1.63
CA PHE A 71 -6.69 11.86 -1.59
C PHE A 71 -5.35 12.19 -2.29
N GLY A 72 -4.87 11.29 -3.16
CA GLY A 72 -3.62 11.42 -3.90
C GLY A 72 -2.39 11.23 -3.01
N ARG A 73 -1.52 12.26 -2.93
CA ARG A 73 -0.28 12.24 -2.15
C ARG A 73 -0.56 12.36 -0.65
N HIS A 74 -1.11 11.30 -0.07
CA HIS A 74 -1.67 11.30 1.28
C HIS A 74 -0.64 11.32 2.41
N TRP A 75 0.59 10.86 2.18
CA TRP A 75 1.69 10.84 3.16
C TRP A 75 1.27 10.26 4.52
N GLY A 76 0.49 9.18 4.51
CA GLY A 76 -0.03 8.55 5.74
C GLY A 76 -0.94 9.42 6.61
N ALA A 77 -1.49 10.53 6.08
CA ALA A 77 -2.39 11.41 6.82
C ALA A 77 -3.59 10.64 7.39
N GLU A 78 -4.05 11.03 8.58
CA GLU A 78 -5.11 10.32 9.30
C GLU A 78 -6.40 10.19 8.48
N LYS A 79 -6.76 11.21 7.71
CA LYS A 79 -7.93 11.17 6.81
C LYS A 79 -7.86 10.02 5.81
N ALA A 80 -6.67 9.71 5.28
CA ALA A 80 -6.45 8.62 4.33
C ALA A 80 -6.55 7.25 5.01
N VAL A 81 -6.04 7.13 6.24
CA VAL A 81 -6.17 5.91 7.05
C VAL A 81 -7.63 5.64 7.40
N THR A 82 -8.36 6.65 7.86
CA THR A 82 -9.79 6.55 8.18
C THR A 82 -10.61 6.17 6.95
N TYR A 83 -10.34 6.81 5.82
CA TYR A 83 -11.00 6.48 4.56
C TYR A 83 -10.68 5.04 4.10
N ALA A 84 -9.42 4.61 4.21
CA ALA A 84 -9.02 3.24 3.88
C ALA A 84 -9.82 2.19 4.68
N LYS A 85 -10.03 2.41 5.98
CA LYS A 85 -10.89 1.55 6.83
C LYS A 85 -12.34 1.52 6.35
N GLN A 86 -12.91 2.69 6.03
CA GLN A 86 -14.28 2.80 5.52
C GLN A 86 -14.44 2.08 4.18
N LEU A 87 -13.44 2.20 3.30
CA LEU A 87 -13.45 1.53 2.00
C LEU A 87 -13.41 0.01 2.16
N ILE A 88 -12.52 -0.53 3.01
CA ILE A 88 -12.47 -1.98 3.30
C ILE A 88 -13.85 -2.47 3.73
N HIS A 89 -14.48 -1.79 4.68
CA HIS A 89 -15.83 -2.15 5.16
C HIS A 89 -16.89 -2.07 4.05
N SER A 90 -16.86 -1.03 3.22
CA SER A 90 -17.78 -0.87 2.10
C SER A 90 -17.62 -2.00 1.08
N VAL A 91 -16.38 -2.37 0.75
CA VAL A 91 -16.08 -3.44 -0.22
C VAL A 91 -16.51 -4.80 0.35
N LEU A 92 -16.15 -5.12 1.60
CA LEU A 92 -16.54 -6.38 2.25
C LEU A 92 -18.07 -6.55 2.38
N LYS A 93 -18.84 -5.46 2.41
CA LYS A 93 -20.30 -5.51 2.41
C LYS A 93 -20.92 -5.70 1.03
N GLN A 94 -20.27 -5.21 -0.02
CA GLN A 94 -20.80 -5.21 -1.39
C GLN A 94 -20.36 -6.43 -2.18
N GLU A 95 -19.16 -6.93 -1.90
CA GLU A 95 -18.55 -8.06 -2.61
C GLU A 95 -18.61 -9.33 -1.78
N ILE A 96 -18.75 -10.47 -2.45
CA ILE A 96 -18.71 -11.79 -1.82
C ILE A 96 -17.24 -12.14 -1.54
N LEU A 97 -16.71 -11.57 -0.45
CA LEU A 97 -15.32 -11.74 -0.03
C LEU A 97 -15.25 -12.35 1.37
N ASN A 98 -14.12 -13.02 1.64
CA ASN A 98 -13.76 -13.45 2.97
C ASN A 98 -13.61 -12.23 3.91
N PRO A 99 -13.88 -12.38 5.23
CA PRO A 99 -13.89 -11.25 6.18
C PRO A 99 -12.55 -10.51 6.30
N LYS A 100 -11.45 -11.20 5.99
CA LYS A 100 -10.10 -10.63 5.94
C LYS A 100 -9.67 -10.43 4.49
N ILE A 101 -8.88 -9.39 4.26
CA ILE A 101 -8.30 -9.07 2.95
C ILE A 101 -6.78 -9.14 2.98
N HIS A 102 -6.15 -9.26 1.82
CA HIS A 102 -4.72 -8.99 1.68
C HIS A 102 -4.49 -7.50 1.40
N ILE A 103 -3.30 -7.00 1.76
CA ILE A 103 -2.82 -5.67 1.37
C ILE A 103 -1.67 -5.83 0.37
N LEU A 104 -1.70 -5.02 -0.69
CA LEU A 104 -0.55 -4.80 -1.57
C LEU A 104 -0.17 -3.32 -1.52
N ALA A 105 0.90 -2.98 -0.82
CA ALA A 105 1.33 -1.59 -0.65
C ALA A 105 2.60 -1.28 -1.46
N GLU A 106 2.66 -0.13 -2.11
CA GLU A 106 3.83 0.38 -2.82
C GLU A 106 4.22 1.76 -2.28
N GLY A 107 5.50 1.97 -1.99
CA GLY A 107 6.02 3.27 -1.60
C GLY A 107 5.26 3.91 -0.44
N MET A 108 4.77 5.12 -0.63
CA MET A 108 3.98 5.89 0.35
C MET A 108 2.71 5.16 0.84
N GLY A 109 2.12 4.27 0.03
CA GLY A 109 0.97 3.46 0.42
C GLY A 109 1.25 2.59 1.66
N ALA A 110 2.52 2.26 1.91
CA ALA A 110 2.93 1.50 3.08
C ALA A 110 2.70 2.23 4.42
N LEU A 111 2.67 3.56 4.44
CA LEU A 111 2.31 4.33 5.64
C LEU A 111 0.87 4.06 6.08
N VAL A 112 -0.04 3.86 5.12
CA VAL A 112 -1.44 3.51 5.42
C VAL A 112 -1.54 2.03 5.77
N ALA A 113 -0.80 1.17 5.07
CA ALA A 113 -0.73 -0.25 5.38
C ALA A 113 -0.26 -0.51 6.82
N ASP A 114 0.77 0.18 7.29
CA ASP A 114 1.27 0.06 8.67
C ASP A 114 0.20 0.42 9.71
N GLU A 115 -0.56 1.48 9.47
CA GLU A 115 -1.64 1.90 10.36
C GLU A 115 -2.81 0.90 10.37
N LEU A 116 -3.12 0.27 9.22
CA LEU A 116 -4.12 -0.80 9.14
C LEU A 116 -3.65 -2.06 9.88
N LEU A 117 -2.38 -2.44 9.72
CA LEU A 117 -1.78 -3.57 10.42
C LEU A 117 -1.77 -3.36 11.95
N ARG A 118 -1.58 -2.12 12.40
CA ARG A 118 -1.56 -1.77 13.82
C ARG A 118 -2.95 -1.70 14.44
N PHE A 119 -3.90 -1.06 13.76
CA PHE A 119 -5.20 -0.69 14.36
C PHE A 119 -6.40 -1.45 13.78
N SER A 120 -6.19 -2.32 12.80
CA SER A 120 -7.24 -3.16 12.21
C SER A 120 -6.73 -4.55 11.79
N PRO A 121 -5.86 -5.22 12.58
CA PRO A 121 -5.24 -6.49 12.18
C PRO A 121 -6.28 -7.59 11.92
N ASP A 122 -7.43 -7.55 12.59
CA ASP A 122 -8.49 -8.56 12.45
C ASP A 122 -9.14 -8.57 11.06
N HIS A 123 -8.97 -7.50 10.28
CA HIS A 123 -9.45 -7.41 8.89
C HIS A 123 -8.36 -7.71 7.87
N ILE A 124 -7.10 -7.91 8.29
CA ILE A 124 -5.96 -8.10 7.39
C ILE A 124 -5.44 -9.53 7.52
N ARG A 125 -5.39 -10.24 6.40
CA ARG A 125 -4.88 -11.61 6.30
C ARG A 125 -3.37 -11.64 6.11
N SER A 126 -2.84 -10.81 5.21
CA SER A 126 -1.40 -10.61 5.04
C SER A 126 -1.12 -9.31 4.29
N ALA A 127 0.12 -8.82 4.34
CA ALA A 127 0.54 -7.62 3.62
C ALA A 127 1.81 -7.86 2.79
N ALA A 128 1.70 -7.62 1.48
CA ALA A 128 2.84 -7.55 0.58
C ALA A 128 3.23 -6.08 0.38
N MET A 129 4.51 -5.76 0.54
CA MET A 129 5.02 -4.39 0.41
C MET A 129 6.11 -4.29 -0.65
N LEU A 130 6.00 -3.34 -1.57
CA LEU A 130 6.96 -3.08 -2.64
C LEU A 130 7.66 -1.74 -2.40
N ASN A 131 8.97 -1.76 -2.16
CA ASN A 131 9.80 -0.57 -1.89
C ASN A 131 9.12 0.41 -0.92
N PRO A 132 8.73 -0.04 0.29
CA PRO A 132 7.81 0.71 1.12
C PRO A 132 8.46 1.96 1.75
N CYS A 133 7.70 3.04 1.85
CA CYS A 133 7.99 4.16 2.74
C CYS A 133 7.29 3.90 4.07
N LEU A 134 8.05 3.63 5.13
CA LEU A 134 7.53 3.25 6.44
C LEU A 134 7.86 4.26 7.54
N ASP A 135 8.74 5.23 7.25
CA ASP A 135 9.18 6.23 8.22
C ASP A 135 9.13 7.61 7.58
N LEU A 136 8.03 8.33 7.81
CA LEU A 136 7.82 9.62 7.17
C LEU A 136 8.79 10.68 7.72
N GLN A 137 9.22 10.58 8.98
CA GLN A 137 10.24 11.47 9.52
C GLN A 137 11.59 11.25 8.83
N ALA A 138 12.02 10.00 8.67
CA ALA A 138 13.27 9.71 7.97
C ALA A 138 13.21 10.19 6.52
N HIS A 139 12.07 10.00 5.84
CA HIS A 139 11.88 10.53 4.49
C HIS A 139 11.96 12.06 4.46
N TYR A 140 11.27 12.75 5.38
CA TYR A 140 11.34 14.21 5.51
C TYR A 140 12.77 14.72 5.71
N GLU A 141 13.58 14.06 6.57
CA GLU A 141 14.98 14.44 6.74
C GLU A 141 15.80 14.22 5.46
N SER A 142 15.56 13.13 4.72
CA SER A 142 16.25 12.89 3.44
C SER A 142 15.89 13.93 2.37
N GLU A 143 14.63 14.39 2.33
CA GLU A 143 14.17 15.38 1.36
C GLU A 143 14.85 16.74 1.57
N LYS A 144 15.27 17.08 2.81
CA LYS A 144 16.01 18.31 3.12
C LYS A 144 17.36 18.43 2.40
N GLU A 145 17.96 17.30 2.01
CA GLU A 145 19.22 17.28 1.26
C GLU A 145 19.06 17.95 -0.12
N ASN A 146 17.85 17.97 -0.66
CA ASN A 146 17.52 18.62 -1.93
C ASN A 146 16.39 19.64 -1.76
N LYS A 147 16.72 20.93 -1.86
CA LYS A 147 15.77 22.05 -1.68
C LYS A 147 14.51 21.96 -2.56
N PHE A 148 14.60 21.40 -3.77
CA PHE A 148 13.45 21.26 -4.66
C PHE A 148 12.51 20.17 -4.16
N PHE A 149 13.06 19.00 -3.82
CA PHE A 149 12.31 17.88 -3.26
C PHE A 149 11.68 18.25 -1.90
N TYR A 150 12.45 18.89 -1.01
CA TYR A 150 11.95 19.41 0.25
C TYR A 150 10.72 20.33 0.11
N LYS A 151 10.79 21.36 -0.76
CA LYS A 151 9.67 22.27 -0.98
C LYS A 151 8.45 21.54 -1.55
N GLN A 152 8.69 20.61 -2.47
CA GLN A 152 7.64 19.81 -3.06
C GLN A 152 6.98 18.89 -2.02
N PHE A 153 7.76 18.27 -1.14
CA PHE A 153 7.28 17.49 0.00
C PHE A 153 6.41 18.33 0.95
N LEU A 154 6.90 19.49 1.39
CA LEU A 154 6.14 20.39 2.28
C LEU A 154 4.80 20.80 1.69
N LYS A 155 4.75 21.11 0.39
CA LYS A 155 3.50 21.43 -0.32
C LYS A 155 2.53 20.25 -0.38
N GLU A 156 3.04 19.04 -0.54
CA GLU A 156 2.21 17.84 -0.60
C GLU A 156 1.63 17.49 0.77
N VAL A 157 2.47 17.52 1.80
CA VAL A 157 2.08 17.23 3.17
C VAL A 157 1.15 18.30 3.72
N SER A 158 1.42 19.58 3.50
CA SER A 158 0.53 20.67 3.93
C SER A 158 -0.90 20.45 3.42
N LYS A 159 -1.02 20.09 2.14
CA LYS A 159 -2.30 19.73 1.52
C LYS A 159 -2.93 18.46 2.12
N SER A 160 -2.16 17.40 2.33
CA SER A 160 -2.72 16.13 2.81
C SER A 160 -3.07 16.17 4.30
N TYR A 161 -2.31 16.87 5.11
CA TYR A 161 -2.53 17.04 6.55
C TYR A 161 -3.50 18.19 6.86
N GLY A 162 -3.77 19.07 5.89
CA GLY A 162 -4.68 20.21 6.09
C GLY A 162 -4.07 21.31 6.95
N ILE A 163 -2.75 21.50 6.84
CA ILE A 163 -1.95 22.47 7.59
C ILE A 163 -1.21 23.39 6.62
N SER A 164 -0.60 24.47 7.11
CA SER A 164 0.28 25.33 6.30
C SER A 164 1.66 24.68 6.06
N GLU A 165 2.38 25.13 5.03
CA GLU A 165 3.77 24.67 4.80
C GLU A 165 4.71 24.99 5.97
N LYS A 166 4.47 26.10 6.68
CA LYS A 166 5.22 26.48 7.89
C LYS A 166 4.97 25.50 9.05
N GLU A 167 3.72 25.05 9.21
CA GLU A 167 3.40 24.01 10.19
C GLU A 167 3.99 22.66 9.76
N ALA A 168 3.92 22.32 8.47
CA ALA A 168 4.54 21.10 7.94
C ALA A 168 6.07 21.05 8.20
N GLU A 169 6.75 22.18 8.22
CA GLU A 169 8.17 22.24 8.58
C GLU A 169 8.41 22.04 10.09
N ALA A 170 7.46 22.44 10.94
CA ALA A 170 7.62 22.43 12.39
C ALA A 170 7.14 21.13 13.07
N ILE A 171 6.29 20.34 12.41
CA ILE A 171 5.76 19.12 12.99
C ILE A 171 6.76 17.97 12.96
N ARG A 172 6.58 17.04 13.89
CA ARG A 172 7.24 15.74 13.87
C ARG A 172 6.35 14.73 13.17
N TYR A 173 6.88 14.09 12.15
CA TYR A 173 6.20 13.06 11.38
C TYR A 173 6.23 11.70 12.07
N LYS A 174 5.32 10.85 11.62
CA LYS A 174 5.25 9.46 12.09
C LYS A 174 6.54 8.72 11.74
N THR A 175 7.08 8.05 12.74
CA THR A 175 8.19 7.12 12.63
C THR A 175 7.69 5.69 12.81
N ILE A 176 8.51 4.72 12.41
CA ILE A 176 8.20 3.30 12.60
C ILE A 176 8.02 3.00 14.09
N GLN A 177 6.86 2.47 14.46
CA GLN A 177 6.58 1.99 15.82
C GLN A 177 6.55 0.47 15.83
N SER A 178 6.97 -0.11 16.95
CA SER A 178 6.83 -1.55 17.18
C SER A 178 5.43 -1.86 17.72
N TYR A 179 4.78 -2.88 17.19
CA TYR A 179 3.52 -3.39 17.71
C TYR A 179 3.40 -4.91 17.49
N PRO A 180 2.79 -5.64 18.43
CA PRO A 180 2.50 -7.05 18.22
C PRO A 180 1.43 -7.20 17.13
N SER A 181 1.71 -8.02 16.13
CA SER A 181 0.73 -8.40 15.12
C SER A 181 1.03 -9.80 14.62
N GLY A 182 0.01 -10.66 14.60
CA GLY A 182 0.11 -11.97 13.98
C GLY A 182 0.01 -11.94 12.46
N VAL A 183 -0.21 -10.76 11.86
CA VAL A 183 -0.40 -10.63 10.41
C VAL A 183 0.95 -10.75 9.70
N PRO A 184 1.11 -11.72 8.78
CA PRO A 184 2.34 -11.89 8.02
C PRO A 184 2.55 -10.75 7.04
N VAL A 185 3.77 -10.21 7.05
CA VAL A 185 4.22 -9.15 6.15
C VAL A 185 5.43 -9.62 5.37
N HIS A 186 5.42 -9.42 4.05
CA HIS A 186 6.59 -9.67 3.21
C HIS A 186 6.95 -8.44 2.40
N ILE A 187 8.22 -8.04 2.45
CA ILE A 187 8.74 -6.85 1.78
C ILE A 187 9.59 -7.27 0.58
N TRP A 188 9.25 -6.78 -0.61
CA TRP A 188 10.10 -6.85 -1.80
C TRP A 188 10.77 -5.51 -2.02
N GLN A 189 12.09 -5.49 -1.83
CA GLN A 189 12.90 -4.29 -1.83
C GLN A 189 13.88 -4.30 -3.00
N ARG A 190 13.91 -3.22 -3.77
CA ARG A 190 14.95 -2.98 -4.79
C ARG A 190 16.26 -2.62 -4.11
N ILE A 191 17.35 -3.22 -4.59
CA ILE A 191 18.71 -2.93 -4.10
C ILE A 191 19.18 -1.56 -4.60
N THR A 192 18.88 -1.21 -5.85
CA THR A 192 19.32 0.02 -6.49
C THR A 192 18.14 0.83 -7.02
N GLY A 193 18.25 2.16 -6.97
CA GLY A 193 17.24 3.09 -7.51
C GLY A 193 15.89 3.02 -6.80
N ALA A 194 15.82 2.48 -5.57
CA ALA A 194 14.61 2.55 -4.76
C ALA A 194 14.36 4.01 -4.34
N PRO A 195 13.12 4.53 -4.46
CA PRO A 195 12.80 5.88 -4.01
C PRO A 195 12.94 6.06 -2.49
N TYR A 196 12.82 4.96 -1.75
CA TYR A 196 12.90 4.92 -0.29
C TYR A 196 14.05 3.97 0.10
N PRO A 197 15.11 4.46 0.77
CA PRO A 197 16.25 3.63 1.15
C PRO A 197 15.85 2.53 2.14
N TYR A 198 16.21 1.29 1.84
CA TYR A 198 15.76 0.15 2.66
C TYR A 198 16.28 0.21 4.11
N SER A 199 17.48 0.74 4.31
CA SER A 199 18.18 0.80 5.60
C SER A 199 17.49 1.71 6.62
N VAL A 200 16.65 2.65 6.18
CA VAL A 200 15.88 3.54 7.07
C VAL A 200 14.39 3.20 7.13
N HIS A 201 13.92 2.34 6.22
CA HIS A 201 12.51 1.95 6.12
C HIS A 201 12.32 0.45 6.38
N ALA A 202 12.53 -0.38 5.36
CA ALA A 202 12.20 -1.81 5.39
C ALA A 202 12.99 -2.59 6.45
N GLU A 203 14.29 -2.33 6.59
CA GLU A 203 15.15 -3.00 7.56
C GLU A 203 14.77 -2.64 9.00
N VAL A 204 14.63 -1.33 9.28
CA VAL A 204 14.21 -0.82 10.60
C VAL A 204 12.83 -1.36 10.99
N PHE A 205 11.89 -1.41 10.04
CA PHE A 205 10.57 -1.98 10.26
C PHE A 205 10.64 -3.46 10.61
N LYS A 206 11.35 -4.25 9.79
CA LYS A 206 11.53 -5.68 10.02
C LYS A 206 12.11 -5.96 11.40
N GLU A 207 13.20 -5.29 11.77
CA GLU A 207 13.84 -5.48 13.07
C GLU A 207 12.92 -5.16 14.25
N LYS A 208 12.19 -4.03 14.17
CA LYS A 208 11.26 -3.62 15.24
C LYS A 208 10.09 -4.59 15.38
N GLN A 209 9.54 -5.07 14.27
CA GLN A 209 8.40 -5.97 14.28
C GLN A 209 8.79 -7.39 14.70
N GLN A 210 9.94 -7.90 14.26
CA GLN A 210 10.44 -9.22 14.69
C GLN A 210 10.75 -9.26 16.19
N LYS A 211 11.22 -8.16 16.79
CA LYS A 211 11.38 -8.05 18.26
C LYS A 211 10.07 -8.18 19.03
N GLN A 212 8.92 -7.91 18.39
CA GLN A 212 7.58 -8.09 18.97
C GLN A 212 6.95 -9.43 18.60
N GLY A 213 7.69 -10.33 17.94
CA GLY A 213 7.18 -11.63 17.50
C GLY A 213 6.31 -11.57 16.23
N SER A 214 6.26 -10.42 15.55
CA SER A 214 5.47 -10.27 14.32
C SER A 214 6.18 -10.90 13.12
N PRO A 215 5.50 -11.72 12.29
CA PRO A 215 6.11 -12.43 11.17
C PRO A 215 6.36 -11.48 9.99
N VAL A 216 7.57 -10.91 9.95
CA VAL A 216 8.00 -10.00 8.88
C VAL A 216 9.23 -10.54 8.16
N ASP A 217 9.11 -10.72 6.85
CA ASP A 217 10.19 -11.15 5.95
C ASP A 217 10.50 -10.11 4.87
N MET A 218 11.69 -10.23 4.29
CA MET A 218 12.17 -9.31 3.26
C MET A 218 12.99 -10.04 2.19
N THR A 219 12.75 -9.70 0.93
CA THR A 219 13.49 -10.18 -0.24
C THR A 219 14.03 -9.01 -1.03
N PHE A 220 15.34 -9.01 -1.25
CA PHE A 220 15.99 -8.07 -2.15
C PHE A 220 15.88 -8.53 -3.60
N HIS A 221 15.71 -7.59 -4.52
CA HIS A 221 15.68 -7.90 -5.94
C HIS A 221 16.33 -6.85 -6.82
N LEU A 222 16.78 -7.30 -7.99
CA LEU A 222 17.19 -6.48 -9.12
C LEU A 222 15.98 -6.26 -10.04
N PHE A 223 15.96 -5.15 -10.78
CA PHE A 223 14.80 -4.75 -11.60
C PHE A 223 14.63 -5.59 -12.90
N GLU A 224 15.55 -6.49 -13.19
CA GLU A 224 15.67 -7.14 -14.50
C GLU A 224 14.49 -8.06 -14.85
N HIS A 225 13.75 -8.59 -13.86
CA HIS A 225 12.64 -9.52 -14.09
C HIS A 225 11.43 -9.28 -13.15
N PRO A 226 10.59 -8.26 -13.43
CA PRO A 226 9.44 -7.93 -12.58
C PRO A 226 8.42 -9.07 -12.44
N SER A 227 8.27 -9.92 -13.46
CA SER A 227 7.36 -11.07 -13.45
C SER A 227 7.65 -12.08 -12.33
N ARG A 228 8.93 -12.29 -11.97
CA ARG A 228 9.31 -13.18 -10.87
C ARG A 228 8.84 -12.63 -9.52
N ILE A 229 8.94 -11.32 -9.34
CA ILE A 229 8.44 -10.64 -8.14
C ILE A 229 6.92 -10.76 -8.06
N TYR A 230 6.23 -10.54 -9.18
CA TYR A 230 4.77 -10.66 -9.23
C TYR A 230 4.29 -12.07 -8.91
N ALA A 231 4.93 -13.09 -9.48
CA ALA A 231 4.64 -14.48 -9.15
C ALA A 231 4.94 -14.79 -7.66
N SER A 232 5.99 -14.21 -7.10
CA SER A 232 6.30 -14.34 -5.66
C SER A 232 5.24 -13.71 -4.77
N ILE A 233 4.67 -12.57 -5.16
CA ILE A 233 3.57 -11.91 -4.43
C ILE A 233 2.32 -12.79 -4.46
N CYS A 234 1.93 -13.32 -5.65
CA CYS A 234 0.78 -14.22 -5.75
C CYS A 234 0.97 -15.46 -4.85
N LYS A 235 2.16 -16.07 -4.86
CA LYS A 235 2.49 -17.21 -4.00
C LYS A 235 2.40 -16.87 -2.52
N PHE A 236 2.87 -15.68 -2.13
CA PHE A 236 2.78 -15.21 -0.75
C PHE A 236 1.33 -15.01 -0.29
N PHE A 237 0.46 -14.44 -1.12
CA PHE A 237 -0.95 -14.36 -0.77
C PHE A 237 -1.54 -15.76 -0.63
N HIS A 238 -1.33 -16.62 -1.62
CA HIS A 238 -1.85 -17.98 -1.61
C HIS A 238 -1.42 -18.81 -0.38
N SER A 239 -0.17 -18.66 0.07
CA SER A 239 0.31 -19.39 1.25
C SER A 239 -0.41 -19.02 2.55
N HIS A 240 -1.12 -17.89 2.59
CA HIS A 240 -1.82 -17.37 3.77
C HIS A 240 -3.35 -17.49 3.69
N GLU A 241 -3.88 -18.24 2.72
CA GLU A 241 -5.32 -18.43 2.49
C GLU A 241 -5.91 -19.66 3.19
N LYS A 242 -5.09 -20.42 3.94
CA LYS A 242 -5.48 -21.75 4.47
C LYS A 242 -6.49 -21.72 5.62
N GLU A 243 -6.55 -20.62 6.36
CA GLU A 243 -7.52 -20.40 7.44
C GLU A 243 -8.52 -19.31 7.01
N LEU A 244 -9.79 -19.70 6.87
CA LEU A 244 -10.89 -18.82 6.47
C LEU A 244 -11.48 -18.09 7.65
#